data_AF-A0A2K4YHF6-F1
#
_entry.id   AF-A0A2K4YHF6-F1
#
_cell.length_a   1.000
_cell.length_b   1.000
_cell.length_c   1.000
_cell.angle_alpha   90.00
_cell.angle_beta   90.00
_cell.angle_gamma   90.00
#
_symmetry.space_group_name_H-M   'P 1'
#
loop_
_entity.id
_entity.type
_entity.pdbx_description
1 polymer ?
#
loop_
_entity_poly.entity_id
_entity_poly.type
_entity_poly.pdbx_seq_one_letter_code
_entity_poly.pdbx_strand_id
1 'polypeptide(L)'
;MVELHSDGTQDEIRASFKEDAVRVIVDRDRCEGNAVCLGIAPDVFDLDDEDYAVVKLDPIPSDQENLAEQAIAECPRAALLRED
;
A
#
# COMPACT_ATOMS: atom_id res chain seq x y z
N MET A 1 -31.06 -37.36 -9.17
CA MET A 1 -30.38 -36.16 -9.68
C MET A 1 -30.45 -35.12 -8.59
N VAL A 2 -29.64 -35.31 -7.54
CA VAL A 2 -29.57 -34.39 -6.41
C VAL A 2 -28.37 -33.50 -6.71
N GLU A 3 -28.64 -32.23 -6.99
CA GLU A 3 -27.61 -31.27 -7.38
C GLU A 3 -26.78 -30.95 -6.14
N LEU A 4 -25.59 -31.57 -6.07
CA LEU A 4 -24.52 -31.19 -5.16
C LEU A 4 -24.04 -29.79 -5.56
N HIS A 5 -24.62 -28.77 -4.95
CA HIS A 5 -24.11 -27.40 -5.02
C HIS A 5 -22.91 -27.32 -4.09
N SER A 6 -21.73 -27.57 -4.67
CA SER A 6 -20.45 -27.48 -4.01
C SER A 6 -20.13 -26.05 -3.57
N ASP A 7 -19.82 -25.95 -2.29
CA ASP A 7 -18.67 -25.21 -1.75
C ASP A 7 -18.78 -23.67 -1.65
N GLY A 8 -19.50 -23.22 -0.62
CA GLY A 8 -19.46 -21.85 -0.13
C GLY A 8 -18.25 -21.56 0.77
N THR A 9 -17.02 -21.88 0.37
CA THR A 9 -15.82 -21.73 1.22
C THR A 9 -14.79 -20.71 0.72
N GLN A 10 -15.00 -20.11 -0.46
CA GLN A 10 -14.02 -19.19 -1.07
C GLN A 10 -14.08 -17.74 -0.54
N ASP A 11 -15.22 -17.31 0.00
CA ASP A 11 -15.37 -15.92 0.49
C ASP A 11 -14.75 -15.74 1.90
N GLU A 12 -14.66 -16.81 2.70
CA GLU A 12 -14.12 -16.79 4.06
C GLU A 12 -12.58 -16.70 4.08
N ILE A 13 -11.90 -17.30 3.11
CA ILE A 13 -10.43 -17.23 2.95
C ILE A 13 -9.98 -15.81 2.59
N ARG A 14 -10.84 -15.03 1.92
CA ARG A 14 -10.54 -13.66 1.44
C ARG A 14 -10.47 -12.63 2.58
N ALA A 15 -11.08 -12.92 3.74
CA ALA A 15 -11.12 -12.02 4.88
C ALA A 15 -10.01 -12.27 5.92
N SER A 16 -9.37 -13.45 5.92
CA SER A 16 -8.35 -13.84 6.92
C SER A 16 -6.93 -13.34 6.64
N PHE A 17 -6.63 -12.73 5.49
CA PHE A 17 -5.31 -12.11 5.22
C PHE A 17 -5.24 -10.64 5.64
N LYS A 18 -6.18 -10.17 6.46
CA LYS A 18 -6.37 -8.75 6.78
C LYS A 18 -5.60 -8.29 8.03
N GLU A 19 -4.83 -9.17 8.66
CA GLU A 19 -4.27 -8.98 10.01
C GLU A 19 -2.81 -8.47 10.03
N ASP A 20 -2.08 -8.51 8.90
CA ASP A 20 -0.69 -8.02 8.77
C ASP A 20 -0.56 -6.92 7.68
N ALA A 21 -1.66 -6.28 7.32
CA ALA A 21 -1.71 -5.45 6.11
C ALA A 21 -1.04 -4.08 6.36
N VAL A 22 0.16 -3.90 5.82
CA VAL A 22 0.96 -2.67 5.96
C VAL A 22 0.22 -1.46 5.40
N ARG A 23 0.23 -0.35 6.13
CA ARG A 23 -0.28 0.95 5.68
C ARG A 23 0.84 1.97 5.65
N VAL A 24 0.71 2.96 4.78
CA VAL A 24 1.63 4.10 4.72
C VAL A 24 0.84 5.40 4.75
N ILE A 25 1.27 6.32 5.61
CA ILE A 25 0.75 7.66 5.71
C ILE A 25 1.77 8.65 5.16
N VAL A 26 1.31 9.64 4.39
CA VAL A 26 2.13 10.74 3.91
C VAL A 26 1.97 11.94 4.84
N ASP A 27 3.06 12.33 5.51
CA ASP A 27 3.19 13.62 6.18
C ASP A 27 3.39 14.72 5.12
N ARG A 28 2.30 15.42 4.79
CA ARG A 28 2.30 16.48 3.77
C ARG A 28 3.10 17.71 4.19
N ASP A 29 3.28 17.97 5.49
CA ASP A 29 4.09 19.09 5.97
C ASP A 29 5.59 18.84 5.73
N ARG A 30 6.00 17.57 5.65
CA ARG A 30 7.39 17.16 5.37
C ARG A 30 7.63 16.82 3.90
N CYS A 31 6.60 16.47 3.16
CA CYS A 31 6.73 16.10 1.76
C CYS A 31 7.07 17.33 0.91
N GLU A 32 8.12 17.24 0.10
CA GLU A 32 8.60 18.32 -0.78
C GLU A 32 8.58 17.92 -2.27
N GLY A 33 7.77 16.92 -2.63
CA GLY A 33 7.61 16.50 -4.04
C GLY A 33 8.85 15.91 -4.71
N ASN A 34 9.76 15.30 -3.94
CA ASN A 34 11.01 14.72 -4.49
C ASN A 34 10.78 13.50 -5.42
N ALA A 35 9.56 12.96 -5.48
CA ALA A 35 9.17 11.83 -6.34
C ALA A 35 9.96 10.49 -6.17
N VAL A 36 10.81 10.38 -5.14
CA VAL A 36 11.60 9.15 -4.88
C VAL A 36 10.71 7.93 -4.66
N CYS A 37 9.61 8.09 -3.93
CA CYS A 37 8.65 7.01 -3.67
C CYS A 37 7.94 6.52 -4.94
N LEU A 38 7.53 7.43 -5.84
CA LEU A 38 6.97 7.09 -7.14
C LEU A 38 8.00 6.32 -8.00
N GLY A 39 9.29 6.70 -7.93
CA GLY A 39 10.36 6.01 -8.64
C GLY A 39 10.65 4.60 -8.13
N ILE A 40 10.46 4.34 -6.83
CA ILE A 40 10.71 3.03 -6.20
C ILE A 40 9.51 2.10 -6.33
N ALA A 41 8.30 2.62 -6.05
CA ALA A 41 7.08 1.83 -5.97
C ALA A 41 5.92 2.55 -6.70
N PRO A 42 5.94 2.64 -8.04
CA PRO A 42 4.94 3.38 -8.83
C PRO A 42 3.52 2.78 -8.79
N ASP A 43 3.41 1.51 -8.41
CA ASP A 43 2.13 0.85 -8.16
C ASP A 43 1.53 1.25 -6.80
N VAL A 44 2.37 1.66 -5.84
CA VAL A 44 1.98 2.03 -4.47
C VAL A 44 1.81 3.54 -4.29
N PHE A 45 2.67 4.36 -4.90
CA PHE A 45 2.66 5.81 -4.74
C PHE A 45 2.36 6.52 -6.05
N ASP A 46 1.70 7.66 -5.94
CA ASP A 46 1.57 8.66 -7.00
C ASP A 46 1.95 10.05 -6.48
N LEU A 47 1.93 11.04 -7.37
CA LEU A 47 1.89 12.45 -6.99
C LEU A 47 0.51 13.03 -7.34
N ASP A 48 -0.03 13.88 -6.48
CA ASP A 48 -1.23 14.65 -6.80
C ASP A 48 -0.93 15.90 -7.65
N ASP A 49 -1.97 16.70 -7.95
CA ASP A 49 -1.85 17.91 -8.76
C ASP A 49 -0.95 19.01 -8.15
N GLU A 50 -0.60 18.88 -6.87
CA GLU A 50 0.29 19.78 -6.14
C GLU A 50 1.70 19.16 -5.93
N ASP A 51 2.02 18.08 -6.66
CA ASP A 51 3.27 17.31 -6.58
C ASP A 51 3.52 16.62 -5.23
N TYR A 52 2.51 16.49 -4.36
CA TYR A 52 2.65 15.76 -3.09
C TYR A 52 2.41 14.27 -3.29
N ALA A 53 3.17 13.45 -2.55
CA ALA A 53 2.98 12.02 -2.56
C ALA A 53 1.57 11.62 -2.06
N VAL A 54 0.97 10.65 -2.73
CA VAL A 54 -0.27 9.98 -2.33
C VAL A 54 -0.10 8.47 -2.40
N VAL A 55 -0.83 7.72 -1.58
CA VAL A 55 -0.82 6.24 -1.57
C VAL A 55 -2.00 5.72 -2.40
N LYS A 56 -1.71 4.90 -3.41
CA LYS A 56 -2.67 4.31 -4.35
C LYS A 56 -3.28 3.01 -3.82
N LEU A 57 -2.50 2.27 -3.03
CA LEU A 57 -2.86 0.97 -2.48
C LEU A 57 -2.87 1.04 -0.97
N ASP A 58 -4.07 1.01 -0.38
CA ASP A 58 -4.26 1.01 1.07
C ASP A 58 -5.34 -0.03 1.45
N PRO A 59 -4.99 -1.09 2.21
CA PRO A 59 -3.65 -1.43 2.66
C PRO A 59 -2.75 -1.88 1.49
N ILE A 60 -1.44 -1.88 1.72
CA ILE A 60 -0.42 -2.30 0.75
C ILE A 60 -0.46 -3.83 0.60
N PRO A 61 -0.58 -4.37 -0.62
CA PRO A 61 -0.49 -5.81 -0.87
C PRO A 61 0.88 -6.38 -0.47
N SER A 62 0.91 -7.63 0.00
CA SER A 62 2.15 -8.24 0.49
C SER A 62 3.25 -8.42 -0.57
N ASP A 63 2.90 -8.46 -1.85
CA ASP A 63 3.87 -8.43 -2.95
C ASP A 63 4.51 -7.04 -3.17
N GLN A 64 3.92 -5.99 -2.61
CA GLN A 64 4.37 -4.59 -2.71
C GLN A 64 5.00 -4.06 -1.41
N GLU A 65 4.84 -4.76 -0.28
CA GLU A 65 5.35 -4.35 1.04
C GLU A 65 6.85 -4.00 1.00
N ASN A 66 7.70 -4.85 0.41
CA ASN A 66 9.15 -4.58 0.34
C ASN A 66 9.47 -3.28 -0.41
N LEU A 67 8.73 -2.97 -1.48
CA LEU A 67 8.92 -1.73 -2.24
C LEU A 67 8.41 -0.52 -1.45
N ALA A 68 7.32 -0.68 -0.70
CA ALA A 68 6.83 0.35 0.21
C ALA A 68 7.82 0.65 1.34
N GLU A 69 8.37 -0.37 2.00
CA GLU A 69 9.42 -0.23 3.02
C GLU A 69 10.65 0.49 2.46
N GLN A 70 11.09 0.12 1.25
CA GLN A 70 12.20 0.80 0.60
C GLN A 70 11.88 2.28 0.32
N ALA A 71 10.68 2.58 -0.18
CA ALA A 71 10.25 3.96 -0.42
C ALA A 71 10.21 4.80 0.88
N ILE A 72 9.76 4.20 1.99
CA ILE A 72 9.76 4.82 3.32
C ILE A 72 11.19 5.18 3.74
N ALA A 73 12.12 4.23 3.62
CA ALA A 73 13.52 4.41 4.02
C ALA A 73 14.26 5.45 3.16
N GLU A 74 13.98 5.48 1.85
CA GLU A 74 14.67 6.34 0.88
C GLU A 74 14.04 7.74 0.75
N CYS A 75 12.91 8.01 1.41
CA CYS A 75 12.29 9.32 1.40
C CYS A 75 13.24 10.38 2.01
N PRO A 76 13.76 11.36 1.23
CA PRO A 76 14.80 12.29 1.72
C PRO A 76 14.33 13.18 2.88
N ARG A 77 13.02 13.36 3.02
CA ARG A 77 12.39 14.14 4.08
C ARG A 77 11.77 13.28 5.18
N ALA A 78 11.87 11.95 5.05
CA ALA A 78 11.19 10.97 5.90
C ALA A 78 9.70 11.33 6.11
N ALA A 79 9.03 11.68 5.01
CA ALA A 79 7.64 12.07 4.96
C ALA A 79 6.67 10.88 4.85
N LEU A 80 7.17 9.67 4.62
CA LEU A 80 6.37 8.45 4.60
C LEU A 80 6.48 7.76 5.96
N LEU A 81 5.35 7.38 6.53
CA LEU A 81 5.24 6.77 7.85
C LEU A 81 4.52 5.44 7.74
N ARG A 82 5.12 4.37 8.25
CA ARG A 82 4.50 3.05 8.34
C ARG A 82 3.46 3.03 9.47
N GLU A 83 2.31 2.42 9.20
CA GLU A 83 1.26 2.13 10.18
C GLU A 83 0.89 0.63 10.09
N ASP A 84 0.69 0.02 11.27
CA ASP A 84 0.31 -1.39 11.49
C ASP A 84 -1.18 -1.50 11.89
#